data_AF-A0A0C7NC25-F1
#
_entry.id   AF-A0A0C7NC25-F1
#
_cell.length_a   1.000
_cell.length_b   1.000
_cell.length_c   1.000
_cell.angle_alpha   90.00
_cell.angle_beta   90.00
_cell.angle_gamma   90.00
#
_symmetry.space_group_name_H-M   'P 1'
#
loop_
_entity.id
_entity.type
_entity.pdbx_description
1 polymer ?
#
loop_
_entity_poly.entity_id
_entity_poly.type
_entity_poly.pdbx_seq_one_letter_code
_entity_poly.pdbx_strand_id
1 'polypeptide(L)'
;MSAAKHSEDFEEYLEDDFNAVKACSAVLKSTHIDMDSDELDLLTSIKKVRYALNEVDRRTEETIRSNPLHLIDTLNDRAIARAKTQASLGPSIEYLKMSYGRLEKDVLEPHEESLQLQLALGKIHQTSSVLRDVLIFLHLLRQVMSFVSPNPKEEQGSSEQNLLALASIHSQVQSTLASNPNLRALRLVKKHDSETLTPSRRGTLKLIGESLVSNYSGELRSTQAKFESSQSLLLALHKLSPKDFVSTIDKVVLARINSSNQGLSKTITSIKNIKTALENALQDAQTVLLLEKTLNSTSTGTLSLLSEYISHKKHASLMEMFWSRVSKAFKRDFETSYTRGGPVGKSLAANSTSIVQSMQQTLSTDPAAANQGLEKMLDSVSILDKTGSK
;
A
#
# COMPACT_ATOMS: atom_id res chain seq x y z
N MET A 1 99.48 51.79 -32.44
CA MET A 1 99.02 50.50 -31.88
C MET A 1 98.55 50.73 -30.46
N SER A 2 97.47 50.05 -30.07
CA SER A 2 96.81 50.04 -28.74
C SER A 2 95.85 51.19 -28.38
N ALA A 3 94.78 51.37 -29.17
CA ALA A 3 93.58 52.12 -28.75
C ALA A 3 92.25 51.38 -29.05
N ALA A 4 92.33 50.09 -29.41
CA ALA A 4 91.18 49.30 -29.91
C ALA A 4 90.85 48.08 -29.03
N LYS A 5 91.09 48.14 -27.70
CA LYS A 5 90.90 46.99 -26.79
C LYS A 5 89.89 47.20 -25.64
N HIS A 6 89.13 48.29 -25.66
CA HIS A 6 88.10 48.56 -24.64
C HIS A 6 86.66 48.62 -25.20
N SER A 7 86.44 48.21 -26.45
CA SER A 7 85.14 48.33 -27.12
C SER A 7 84.37 47.00 -27.29
N GLU A 8 84.81 45.88 -26.70
CA GLU A 8 84.23 44.54 -26.99
C GLU A 8 83.39 43.86 -25.88
N ASP A 9 83.20 44.39 -24.66
CA ASP A 9 82.76 43.53 -23.52
C ASP A 9 81.32 43.73 -22.95
N PHE A 10 80.39 44.39 -23.64
CA PHE A 10 79.03 44.62 -23.09
C PHE A 10 77.88 43.98 -23.89
N GLU A 11 78.15 43.39 -25.06
CA GLU A 11 77.15 42.63 -25.82
C GLU A 11 76.79 41.30 -25.13
N GLU A 12 77.74 40.69 -24.41
CA GLU A 12 77.52 39.47 -23.59
C GLU A 12 76.42 39.66 -22.51
N TYR A 13 76.17 40.90 -22.09
CA TYR A 13 75.12 41.22 -21.10
C TYR A 13 73.72 41.35 -21.71
N LEU A 14 73.60 41.42 -23.03
CA LEU A 14 72.33 41.57 -23.76
C LEU A 14 71.83 40.23 -24.36
N GLU A 15 72.62 39.18 -24.28
CA GLU A 15 72.25 37.82 -24.73
C GLU A 15 71.16 37.20 -23.85
N ASP A 16 70.22 36.46 -24.46
CA ASP A 16 69.07 35.84 -23.77
C ASP A 16 69.48 34.84 -22.67
N ASP A 17 70.71 34.28 -22.76
CA ASP A 17 71.29 33.32 -21.81
C ASP A 17 72.19 33.97 -20.73
N PHE A 18 72.20 35.30 -20.62
CA PHE A 18 73.03 36.01 -19.65
C PHE A 18 72.73 35.57 -18.20
N ASN A 19 73.78 35.21 -17.46
CA ASN A 19 73.68 34.81 -16.05
C ASN A 19 74.61 35.65 -15.17
N ALA A 20 74.00 36.53 -14.37
CA ALA A 20 74.69 37.45 -13.48
C ALA A 20 75.64 36.74 -12.49
N VAL A 21 75.30 35.52 -12.01
CA VAL A 21 76.15 34.77 -11.07
C VAL A 21 77.42 34.28 -11.75
N LYS A 22 77.33 33.83 -13.01
CA LYS A 22 78.48 33.37 -13.79
C LYS A 22 79.42 34.54 -14.14
N ALA A 23 78.86 35.68 -14.54
CA ALA A 23 79.63 36.89 -14.84
C ALA A 23 80.36 37.43 -13.59
N CYS A 24 79.68 37.55 -12.44
CA CYS A 24 80.32 37.94 -11.19
C CYS A 24 81.39 36.94 -10.74
N SER A 25 81.18 35.64 -10.94
CA SER A 25 82.18 34.60 -10.65
C SER A 25 83.41 34.71 -11.55
N ALA A 26 83.25 35.09 -12.82
CA ALA A 26 84.36 35.34 -13.74
C ALA A 26 85.15 36.60 -13.35
N VAL A 27 84.47 37.66 -12.90
CA VAL A 27 85.12 38.89 -12.40
C VAL A 27 85.89 38.64 -11.10
N LEU A 28 85.36 37.80 -10.19
CA LEU A 28 86.06 37.36 -8.99
C LEU A 28 87.32 36.56 -9.35
N LYS A 29 87.23 35.64 -10.32
CA LYS A 29 88.39 34.86 -10.78
C LYS A 29 89.45 35.72 -11.47
N SER A 30 89.06 36.74 -12.24
CA SER A 30 90.01 37.58 -12.99
C SER A 30 90.71 38.65 -12.14
N THR A 31 90.22 38.90 -10.93
CA THR A 31 90.83 39.85 -9.97
C THR A 31 91.81 39.19 -9.01
N HIS A 32 91.73 37.86 -8.84
CA HIS A 32 92.65 37.07 -8.03
C HIS A 32 93.69 36.40 -8.93
N ILE A 33 94.83 37.06 -9.13
CA ILE A 33 95.94 36.54 -9.96
C ILE A 33 97.02 35.86 -9.11
N ASP A 34 97.05 36.13 -7.80
CA ASP A 34 98.03 35.56 -6.87
C ASP A 34 97.47 34.30 -6.20
N MET A 35 98.00 33.13 -6.56
CA MET A 35 97.56 31.82 -6.07
C MET A 35 97.96 31.55 -4.61
N ASP A 36 98.89 32.34 -4.06
CA ASP A 36 99.51 32.12 -2.74
C ASP A 36 99.00 33.11 -1.65
N SER A 37 97.97 33.89 -1.95
CA SER A 37 97.28 34.79 -1.01
C SER A 37 96.11 34.06 -0.33
N ASP A 38 96.16 33.90 1.00
CA ASP A 38 95.11 33.25 1.82
C ASP A 38 93.90 34.20 2.07
N GLU A 39 93.93 35.41 1.53
CA GLU A 39 92.88 36.42 1.65
C GLU A 39 92.21 36.71 0.30
N LEU A 40 90.87 36.72 0.29
CA LEU A 40 90.03 37.01 -0.87
C LEU A 40 89.80 38.53 -1.00
N ASP A 41 90.37 39.17 -2.03
CA ASP A 41 90.14 40.56 -2.40
C ASP A 41 88.76 40.78 -3.05
N LEU A 42 87.76 40.89 -2.19
CA LEU A 42 86.40 41.28 -2.56
C LEU A 42 86.30 42.77 -2.91
N LEU A 43 87.19 43.62 -2.39
CA LEU A 43 87.07 45.07 -2.54
C LEU A 43 87.36 45.49 -3.98
N THR A 44 88.39 44.94 -4.61
CA THR A 44 88.72 45.24 -6.00
C THR A 44 87.66 44.68 -6.96
N SER A 45 87.16 43.48 -6.69
CA SER A 45 86.08 42.83 -7.44
C SER A 45 84.79 43.65 -7.42
N ILE A 46 84.36 44.09 -6.23
CA ILE A 46 83.18 44.94 -6.05
C ILE A 46 83.36 46.29 -6.75
N LYS A 47 84.56 46.90 -6.67
CA LYS A 47 84.85 48.16 -7.38
C LYS A 47 84.73 48.00 -8.90
N LYS A 48 85.21 46.89 -9.47
CA LYS A 48 85.08 46.61 -10.92
C LYS A 48 83.62 46.40 -11.34
N VAL A 49 82.83 45.65 -10.57
CA VAL A 49 81.38 45.46 -10.85
C VAL A 49 80.63 46.79 -10.74
N ARG A 50 80.92 47.62 -9.72
CA ARG A 50 80.31 48.95 -9.60
C ARG A 50 80.68 49.87 -10.77
N TYR A 51 81.93 49.80 -11.23
CA TYR A 51 82.35 50.54 -12.42
C TYR A 51 81.55 50.10 -13.66
N ALA A 52 81.39 48.79 -13.87
CA ALA A 52 80.59 48.26 -14.97
C ALA A 52 79.11 48.66 -14.88
N LEU A 53 78.49 48.60 -13.70
CA LEU A 53 77.12 49.07 -13.47
C LEU A 53 76.96 50.55 -13.78
N ASN A 54 77.85 51.40 -13.25
CA ASN A 54 77.81 52.84 -13.52
C ASN A 54 78.01 53.14 -15.01
N GLU A 55 78.82 52.35 -15.72
CA GLU A 55 79.00 52.52 -17.16
C GLU A 55 77.78 52.04 -17.97
N VAL A 56 77.12 50.95 -17.57
CA VAL A 56 75.84 50.53 -18.15
C VAL A 56 74.76 51.58 -17.91
N ASP A 57 74.66 52.10 -16.69
CA ASP A 57 73.73 53.18 -16.35
C ASP A 57 74.05 54.43 -17.18
N ARG A 58 75.33 54.81 -17.29
CA ARG A 58 75.77 55.93 -18.14
C ARG A 58 75.39 55.72 -19.60
N ARG A 59 75.62 54.53 -20.16
CA ARG A 59 75.27 54.19 -21.55
C ARG A 59 73.76 54.10 -21.76
N THR A 60 73.03 53.61 -20.77
CA THR A 60 71.56 53.56 -20.79
C THR A 60 71.00 54.98 -20.77
N GLU A 61 71.50 55.85 -19.89
CA GLU A 61 71.17 57.27 -19.88
C GLU A 61 71.57 57.96 -21.18
N GLU A 62 72.75 57.66 -21.74
CA GLU A 62 73.22 58.21 -23.01
C GLU A 62 72.32 57.76 -24.17
N THR A 63 71.89 56.49 -24.17
CA THR A 63 70.98 55.92 -25.17
C THR A 63 69.57 56.49 -25.03
N ILE A 64 69.09 56.70 -23.80
CA ILE A 64 67.82 57.37 -23.51
C ILE A 64 67.90 58.84 -23.96
N ARG A 65 69.02 59.52 -23.72
CA ARG A 65 69.25 60.92 -24.16
C ARG A 65 69.43 61.03 -25.66
N SER A 66 69.99 60.02 -26.34
CA SER A 66 70.17 60.02 -27.79
C SER A 66 68.90 59.62 -28.54
N ASN A 67 68.06 58.78 -27.95
CA ASN A 67 66.82 58.28 -28.56
C ASN A 67 65.56 58.49 -27.68
N PRO A 68 65.32 59.70 -27.11
CA PRO A 68 64.18 59.94 -26.23
C PRO A 68 62.85 59.84 -26.99
N LEU A 69 62.87 60.20 -28.27
CA LEU A 69 61.69 60.16 -29.13
C LEU A 69 61.18 58.73 -29.33
N HIS A 70 62.06 57.75 -29.57
CA HIS A 70 61.67 56.36 -29.78
C HIS A 70 61.01 55.71 -28.54
N LEU A 71 61.45 56.06 -27.33
CA LEU A 71 60.83 55.59 -26.09
C LEU A 71 59.44 56.23 -25.87
N ILE A 72 59.32 57.52 -26.21
CA ILE A 72 58.02 58.21 -26.17
C ILE A 72 57.08 57.58 -27.19
N ASP A 73 57.55 57.29 -28.40
CA ASP A 73 56.75 56.68 -29.48
C ASP A 73 56.29 55.27 -29.09
N THR A 74 57.16 54.41 -28.54
CA THR A 74 56.76 53.05 -28.12
C THR A 74 55.78 53.04 -26.92
N LEU A 75 55.96 53.95 -25.95
CA LEU A 75 55.00 54.12 -24.85
C LEU A 75 53.67 54.67 -25.35
N ASN A 76 53.71 55.61 -26.30
CA ASN A 76 52.54 56.16 -26.95
C ASN A 76 51.82 55.09 -27.77
N ASP A 77 52.53 54.27 -28.55
CA ASP A 77 51.98 53.15 -29.32
C ASP A 77 51.31 52.12 -28.43
N ARG A 78 51.90 51.81 -27.26
CA ARG A 78 51.27 50.92 -26.27
C ARG A 78 50.01 51.54 -25.67
N ALA A 79 50.02 52.83 -25.38
CA ALA A 79 48.84 53.54 -24.88
C ALA A 79 47.74 53.59 -25.95
N ILE A 80 48.10 53.85 -27.21
CA ILE A 80 47.20 53.86 -28.37
C ILE A 80 46.63 52.46 -28.62
N ALA A 81 47.46 51.41 -28.58
CA ALA A 81 47.01 50.03 -28.76
C ALA A 81 46.04 49.61 -27.65
N ARG A 82 46.32 49.98 -26.39
CA ARG A 82 45.42 49.72 -25.27
C ARG A 82 44.10 50.50 -25.42
N ALA A 83 44.17 51.77 -25.80
CA ALA A 83 43.00 52.60 -26.05
C ALA A 83 42.16 52.03 -27.22
N LYS A 84 42.80 51.57 -28.30
CA LYS A 84 42.14 50.93 -29.44
C LYS A 84 41.49 49.61 -29.06
N THR A 85 42.16 48.78 -28.26
CA THR A 85 41.58 47.53 -27.74
C THR A 85 40.40 47.80 -26.81
N GLN A 86 40.50 48.79 -25.92
CA GLN A 86 39.40 49.18 -25.04
C GLN A 86 38.22 49.77 -25.83
N ALA A 87 38.49 50.60 -26.85
CA ALA A 87 37.47 51.15 -27.72
C ALA A 87 36.81 50.09 -28.61
N SER A 88 37.56 49.08 -29.06
CA SER A 88 37.04 48.03 -29.92
C SER A 88 36.30 46.93 -29.13
N LEU A 89 36.85 46.49 -28.00
CA LEU A 89 36.36 45.33 -27.26
C LEU A 89 35.50 45.71 -26.05
N GLY A 90 35.73 46.88 -25.47
CA GLY A 90 34.94 47.39 -24.33
C GLY A 90 33.43 47.41 -24.62
N PRO A 91 32.97 47.98 -25.75
CA PRO A 91 31.56 47.98 -26.10
C PRO A 91 30.97 46.56 -26.25
N SER A 92 31.72 45.61 -26.80
CA SER A 92 31.27 44.22 -26.95
C SER A 92 31.17 43.49 -25.60
N ILE A 93 32.11 43.72 -24.68
CA ILE A 93 32.06 43.16 -23.32
C ILE A 93 30.89 43.76 -22.55
N GLU A 94 30.68 45.07 -22.64
CA GLU A 94 29.58 45.73 -21.94
C GLU A 94 28.23 45.27 -22.52
N TYR A 95 28.13 45.13 -23.84
CA TYR A 95 26.95 44.54 -24.48
C TYR A 95 26.68 43.10 -24.01
N LEU A 96 27.73 42.27 -23.91
CA LEU A 96 27.59 40.90 -23.44
C LEU A 96 27.12 40.86 -21.99
N LYS A 97 27.71 41.70 -21.12
CA LYS A 97 27.29 41.84 -19.72
C LYS A 97 25.83 42.28 -19.61
N MET A 98 25.40 43.25 -20.42
CA MET A 98 24.01 43.70 -20.47
C MET A 98 23.08 42.61 -21.01
N SER A 99 23.52 41.83 -22.00
CA SER A 99 22.74 40.72 -22.56
C SER A 99 22.57 39.58 -21.55
N TYR A 100 23.61 39.23 -20.80
CA TYR A 100 23.50 38.23 -19.72
C TYR A 100 22.68 38.74 -18.54
N GLY A 101 22.85 40.00 -18.15
CA GLY A 101 22.01 40.60 -17.10
C GLY A 101 20.53 40.64 -17.49
N ARG A 102 20.22 40.87 -18.78
CA ARG A 102 18.86 40.73 -19.31
C ARG A 102 18.38 39.28 -19.30
N LEU A 103 19.19 38.32 -19.71
CA LEU A 103 18.81 36.91 -19.68
C LEU A 103 18.50 36.43 -18.26
N GLU A 104 19.34 36.80 -17.29
CA GLU A 104 19.15 36.46 -15.88
C GLU A 104 17.83 37.05 -15.35
N LYS A 105 17.62 38.34 -15.57
CA LYS A 105 16.44 39.05 -15.06
C LYS A 105 15.14 38.70 -15.80
N ASP A 106 15.19 38.59 -17.13
CA ASP A 106 13.98 38.47 -17.95
C ASP A 106 13.58 37.00 -18.16
N VAL A 107 14.49 36.04 -17.93
CA VAL A 107 14.22 34.61 -18.19
C VAL A 107 14.47 33.73 -16.98
N LEU A 108 15.62 33.86 -16.30
CA LEU A 108 15.93 32.97 -15.17
C LEU A 108 15.09 33.28 -13.94
N GLU A 109 15.03 34.55 -13.50
CA GLU A 109 14.23 34.96 -12.34
C GLU A 109 12.74 34.57 -12.50
N PRO A 110 12.04 34.88 -13.61
CA PRO A 110 10.63 34.50 -13.76
C PRO A 110 10.40 32.99 -13.83
N HIS A 111 11.37 32.23 -14.36
CA HIS A 111 11.31 30.78 -14.38
C HIS A 111 11.44 30.19 -12.96
N GLU A 112 12.36 30.69 -12.16
CA GLU A 112 12.52 30.28 -10.76
C GLU A 112 11.27 30.63 -9.93
N GLU A 113 10.72 31.83 -10.10
CA GLU A 113 9.46 32.23 -9.48
C GLU A 113 8.30 31.31 -9.89
N SER A 114 8.22 30.95 -11.17
CA SER A 114 7.21 30.02 -11.68
C SER A 114 7.33 28.63 -11.06
N LEU A 115 8.57 28.12 -10.87
CA LEU A 115 8.81 26.85 -10.21
C LEU A 115 8.40 26.91 -8.73
N GLN A 116 8.71 28.00 -8.03
CA GLN A 116 8.26 28.21 -6.65
C GLN A 116 6.73 28.26 -6.56
N LEU A 117 6.08 28.96 -7.49
CA LEU A 117 4.62 29.03 -7.56
C LEU A 117 4.01 27.64 -7.83
N GLN A 118 4.60 26.86 -8.74
CA GLN A 118 4.17 25.49 -9.00
C GLN A 118 4.28 24.61 -7.74
N LEU A 119 5.37 24.72 -6.97
CA LEU A 119 5.53 24.01 -5.70
C LEU A 119 4.47 24.44 -4.68
N ALA A 120 4.17 25.74 -4.59
CA ALA A 120 3.12 26.26 -3.71
C ALA A 120 1.74 25.73 -4.11
N LEU A 121 1.39 25.79 -5.40
CA LEU A 121 0.16 25.24 -5.97
C LEU A 121 0.04 23.73 -5.71
N GLY A 122 1.13 22.98 -5.89
CA GLY A 122 1.17 21.55 -5.60
C GLY A 122 0.87 21.25 -4.13
N LYS A 123 1.47 21.99 -3.19
CA LYS A 123 1.20 21.86 -1.76
C LYS A 123 -0.25 22.22 -1.40
N ILE A 124 -0.80 23.29 -1.99
CA ILE A 124 -2.20 23.70 -1.80
C ILE A 124 -3.14 22.59 -2.31
N HIS A 125 -2.87 22.06 -3.50
CA HIS A 125 -3.68 20.99 -4.09
C HIS A 125 -3.66 19.73 -3.22
N GLN A 126 -2.49 19.28 -2.77
CA GLN A 126 -2.36 18.13 -1.88
C GLN A 126 -3.11 18.36 -0.56
N THR A 127 -2.95 19.53 0.05
CA THR A 127 -3.64 19.90 1.29
C THR A 127 -5.16 19.91 1.10
N SER A 128 -5.64 20.49 0.01
CA SER A 128 -7.06 20.55 -0.33
C SER A 128 -7.65 19.16 -0.58
N SER A 129 -6.92 18.29 -1.29
CA SER A 129 -7.34 16.90 -1.54
C SER A 129 -7.49 16.14 -0.23
N VAL A 130 -6.46 16.16 0.63
CA VAL A 130 -6.51 15.49 1.94
C VAL A 130 -7.64 16.04 2.80
N LEU A 131 -7.84 17.37 2.82
CA LEU A 131 -8.92 17.99 3.59
C LEU A 131 -10.30 17.56 3.07
N ARG A 132 -10.47 17.44 1.75
CA ARG A 132 -11.71 16.93 1.13
C ARG A 132 -11.97 15.48 1.53
N ASP A 133 -10.95 14.63 1.52
CA ASP A 133 -11.08 13.23 1.93
C ASP A 133 -11.44 13.10 3.41
N VAL A 134 -10.83 13.91 4.26
CA VAL A 134 -11.20 14.01 5.69
C VAL A 134 -12.65 14.48 5.85
N LEU A 135 -13.09 15.46 5.06
CA LEU A 135 -14.46 15.97 5.11
C LEU A 135 -15.47 14.88 4.71
N ILE A 136 -15.20 14.14 3.63
CA ILE A 136 -16.03 13.00 3.21
C ILE A 136 -16.09 11.96 4.32
N PHE A 137 -14.94 11.61 4.91
CA PHE A 137 -14.88 10.68 6.03
C PHE A 137 -15.69 11.16 7.23
N LEU A 138 -15.58 12.43 7.63
CA LEU A 138 -16.35 13.00 8.73
C LEU A 138 -17.85 13.03 8.44
N HIS A 139 -18.24 13.27 7.19
CA HIS A 139 -19.64 13.21 6.76
C HIS A 139 -20.19 11.78 6.90
N LEU A 140 -19.45 10.78 6.42
CA LEU A 140 -19.81 9.37 6.58
C LEU A 140 -19.85 8.96 8.06
N LEU A 141 -18.89 9.42 8.87
CA LEU A 141 -18.87 9.19 10.31
C LEU A 141 -20.12 9.76 10.99
N ARG A 142 -20.53 10.98 10.62
CA ARG A 142 -21.76 11.60 11.13
C ARG A 142 -22.98 10.78 10.76
N GLN A 143 -23.06 10.25 9.54
CA GLN A 143 -24.15 9.36 9.14
C GLN A 143 -24.16 8.08 9.98
N VAL A 144 -23.01 7.44 10.21
CA VAL A 144 -22.93 6.28 11.12
C VAL A 144 -23.44 6.64 12.52
N MET A 145 -23.02 7.79 13.06
CA MET A 145 -23.44 8.24 14.38
C MET A 145 -24.94 8.54 14.47
N SER A 146 -25.58 9.03 13.40
CA SER A 146 -27.03 9.27 13.40
C SER A 146 -27.83 7.98 13.53
N PHE A 147 -27.34 6.85 12.99
CA PHE A 147 -27.97 5.54 13.15
C PHE A 147 -27.71 4.90 14.52
N VAL A 148 -26.67 5.34 15.24
CA VAL A 148 -26.32 4.83 16.57
C VAL A 148 -27.07 5.57 17.68
N SER A 149 -27.63 6.75 17.41
CA SER A 149 -28.35 7.54 18.41
C SER A 149 -29.63 6.81 18.89
N PRO A 150 -29.80 6.59 20.21
CA PRO A 150 -30.91 5.86 20.76
C PRO A 150 -32.11 6.80 20.94
N ASN A 151 -32.80 7.16 19.85
CA ASN A 151 -34.11 7.78 19.99
C ASN A 151 -35.17 6.67 20.03
N PRO A 152 -35.76 6.33 21.20
CA PRO A 152 -36.50 5.08 21.39
C PRO A 152 -37.95 5.13 20.88
N LYS A 153 -38.33 6.13 20.07
CA LYS A 153 -39.74 6.47 19.87
C LYS A 153 -40.32 6.26 18.48
N GLU A 154 -39.54 5.89 17.48
CA GLU A 154 -40.08 5.71 16.13
C GLU A 154 -39.61 4.39 15.49
N GLU A 155 -40.60 3.53 15.23
CA GLU A 155 -40.70 2.60 14.11
C GLU A 155 -40.07 1.19 14.22
N GLN A 156 -40.91 0.27 14.70
CA GLN A 156 -40.79 -1.18 14.47
C GLN A 156 -40.96 -1.61 12.98
N GLY A 157 -40.96 -0.67 12.02
CA GLY A 157 -41.19 -0.92 10.60
C GLY A 157 -39.96 -0.91 9.69
N SER A 158 -38.81 -0.35 10.12
CA SER A 158 -37.68 -0.03 9.21
C SER A 158 -36.30 -0.53 9.68
N SER A 159 -36.24 -1.46 10.65
CA SER A 159 -34.98 -1.96 11.22
C SER A 159 -34.04 -2.59 10.19
N GLU A 160 -34.56 -3.42 9.27
CA GLU A 160 -33.74 -4.09 8.26
C GLU A 160 -33.21 -3.11 7.19
N GLN A 161 -34.02 -2.13 6.77
CA GLN A 161 -33.57 -1.09 5.84
C GLN A 161 -32.49 -0.20 6.47
N ASN A 162 -32.63 0.14 7.75
CA ASN A 162 -31.61 0.88 8.49
C ASN A 162 -30.31 0.07 8.63
N LEU A 163 -30.39 -1.25 8.84
CA LEU A 163 -29.21 -2.13 8.86
C LEU A 163 -28.50 -2.19 7.51
N LEU A 164 -29.25 -2.25 6.40
CA LEU A 164 -28.70 -2.23 5.05
C LEU A 164 -28.04 -0.88 4.73
N ALA A 165 -28.68 0.23 5.10
CA ALA A 165 -28.11 1.56 4.95
C ALA A 165 -26.79 1.68 5.74
N LEU A 166 -26.77 1.21 6.99
CA LEU A 166 -25.58 1.22 7.83
C LEU A 166 -24.46 0.33 7.26
N ALA A 167 -24.78 -0.86 6.74
CA ALA A 167 -23.82 -1.73 6.08
C ALA A 167 -23.24 -1.08 4.80
N SER A 168 -24.08 -0.40 4.02
CA SER A 168 -23.65 0.36 2.83
C SER A 168 -22.68 1.49 3.21
N ILE A 169 -23.00 2.26 4.25
CA ILE A 169 -22.12 3.33 4.76
C ILE A 169 -20.78 2.76 5.24
N HIS A 170 -20.78 1.66 5.99
CA HIS A 170 -19.53 1.01 6.41
C HIS A 170 -18.70 0.53 5.21
N SER A 171 -19.34 0.01 4.16
CA SER A 171 -18.65 -0.34 2.91
C SER A 171 -18.06 0.89 2.21
N GLN A 172 -18.76 2.03 2.21
CA GLN A 172 -18.25 3.29 1.63
C GLN A 172 -17.08 3.86 2.44
N VAL A 173 -17.14 3.79 3.77
CA VAL A 173 -16.03 4.19 4.65
C VAL A 173 -14.80 3.33 4.36
N GLN A 174 -14.95 2.02 4.24
CA GLN A 174 -13.85 1.12 3.92
C GLN A 174 -13.24 1.41 2.53
N SER A 175 -14.08 1.69 1.53
CA SER A 175 -13.63 2.12 0.20
C SER A 175 -12.85 3.44 0.26
N THR A 176 -13.37 4.44 0.97
CA THR A 176 -12.72 5.76 1.14
C THR A 176 -11.37 5.64 1.83
N LEU A 177 -11.26 4.80 2.87
CA LEU A 177 -10.01 4.51 3.56
C LEU A 177 -9.01 3.72 2.71
N ALA A 178 -9.49 2.89 1.77
CA ALA A 178 -8.63 2.14 0.85
C ALA A 178 -8.12 3.01 -0.29
N SER A 179 -8.92 3.94 -0.80
CA SER A 179 -8.53 4.86 -1.88
C SER A 179 -7.37 5.78 -1.49
N ASN A 180 -7.34 6.26 -0.24
CA ASN A 180 -6.33 7.19 0.23
C ASN A 180 -5.61 6.66 1.49
N PRO A 181 -4.45 5.98 1.36
CA PRO A 181 -3.73 5.42 2.51
C PRO A 181 -3.24 6.51 3.48
N ASN A 182 -2.98 7.72 2.97
CA ASN A 182 -2.58 8.89 3.77
C ASN A 182 -3.65 9.29 4.78
N LEU A 183 -4.93 9.06 4.48
CA LEU A 183 -6.05 9.37 5.38
C LEU A 183 -5.99 8.52 6.65
N ARG A 184 -5.60 7.24 6.52
CA ARG A 184 -5.46 6.32 7.64
C ARG A 184 -4.30 6.68 8.57
N ALA A 185 -3.31 7.44 8.09
CA ALA A 185 -2.19 7.88 8.92
C ALA A 185 -2.59 8.97 9.93
N LEU A 186 -3.65 9.73 9.66
CA LEU A 186 -4.09 10.85 10.47
C LEU A 186 -4.60 10.40 11.85
N ARG A 187 -4.15 11.07 12.91
CA ARG A 187 -4.52 10.74 14.31
C ARG A 187 -6.03 10.82 14.54
N LEU A 188 -6.71 11.81 13.96
CA LEU A 188 -8.15 11.98 14.08
C LEU A 188 -8.92 10.80 13.50
N VAL A 189 -8.54 10.38 12.28
CA VAL A 189 -9.17 9.26 11.57
C VAL A 189 -8.93 7.96 12.35
N LYS A 190 -7.70 7.70 12.79
CA LYS A 190 -7.36 6.54 13.63
C LYS A 190 -8.20 6.49 14.90
N LYS A 191 -8.36 7.61 15.59
CA LYS A 191 -9.14 7.70 16.83
C LYS A 191 -10.60 7.29 16.61
N HIS A 192 -11.27 7.91 15.63
CA HIS A 192 -12.67 7.60 15.33
C HIS A 192 -12.87 6.21 14.71
N ASP A 193 -11.87 5.71 13.96
CA ASP A 193 -11.88 4.35 13.42
C ASP A 193 -11.88 3.30 14.54
N SER A 194 -11.02 3.47 15.55
CA SER A 194 -10.95 2.56 16.70
C SER A 194 -12.10 2.71 17.69
N GLU A 195 -12.52 3.94 18.00
CA GLU A 195 -13.48 4.22 19.07
C GLU A 195 -14.94 4.09 18.61
N THR A 196 -15.25 4.40 17.35
CA THR A 196 -16.64 4.51 16.87
C THR A 196 -16.94 3.55 15.72
N LEU A 197 -16.14 3.58 14.65
CA LEU A 197 -16.44 2.82 13.42
C LEU A 197 -16.26 1.32 13.62
N THR A 198 -15.15 0.89 14.21
CA THR A 198 -14.88 -0.55 14.44
C THR A 198 -15.94 -1.18 15.36
N PRO A 199 -16.30 -0.60 16.53
CA PRO A 199 -17.39 -1.13 17.35
C PRO A 199 -18.74 -1.10 16.64
N SER A 200 -19.08 -0.01 15.95
CA SER A 200 -20.32 0.10 15.19
C SER A 200 -20.41 -0.99 14.13
N ARG A 201 -19.36 -1.18 13.32
CA ARG A 201 -19.30 -2.22 12.29
C ARG A 201 -19.47 -3.62 12.86
N ARG A 202 -18.81 -3.92 14.00
CA ARG A 202 -18.99 -5.20 14.71
C ARG A 202 -20.43 -5.38 15.20
N GLY A 203 -21.05 -4.33 15.72
CA GLY A 203 -22.45 -4.32 16.12
C GLY A 203 -23.38 -4.59 14.93
N THR A 204 -23.19 -3.90 13.80
CA THR A 204 -23.96 -4.10 12.57
C THR A 204 -23.82 -5.52 12.04
N LEU A 205 -22.60 -6.06 11.98
CA LEU A 205 -22.34 -7.45 11.56
C LEU A 205 -23.06 -8.45 12.47
N LYS A 206 -23.03 -8.22 13.79
CA LYS A 206 -23.71 -9.06 14.76
C LYS A 206 -25.23 -9.03 14.56
N LEU A 207 -25.83 -7.84 14.42
CA LEU A 207 -27.27 -7.68 14.22
C LEU A 207 -27.75 -8.27 12.88
N ILE A 208 -27.00 -8.09 11.80
CA ILE A 208 -27.29 -8.73 10.50
C ILE A 208 -27.22 -10.26 10.64
N GLY A 209 -26.18 -10.77 11.31
CA GLY A 209 -26.03 -12.19 11.56
C GLY A 209 -27.18 -12.77 12.39
N GLU A 210 -27.58 -12.08 13.46
CA GLU A 210 -28.71 -12.48 14.32
C GLU A 210 -30.06 -12.43 13.59
N SER A 211 -30.28 -11.38 12.77
CA SER A 211 -31.46 -11.28 11.91
C SER A 211 -31.53 -12.42 10.90
N LEU A 212 -30.41 -12.75 10.23
CA LEU A 212 -30.35 -13.90 9.32
C LEU A 212 -30.61 -15.23 10.04
N VAL A 213 -29.98 -15.45 11.20
CA VAL A 213 -30.25 -16.67 11.99
C VAL A 213 -31.71 -16.76 12.40
N SER A 214 -32.32 -15.65 12.83
CA SER A 214 -33.74 -15.57 13.17
C SER A 214 -34.67 -15.85 11.98
N ASN A 215 -34.33 -15.29 10.80
CA ASN A 215 -35.10 -15.49 9.58
C ASN A 215 -35.11 -16.96 9.15
N TYR A 216 -34.01 -17.67 9.36
CA TYR A 216 -33.90 -19.10 9.06
C TYR A 216 -34.15 -20.03 10.27
N SER A 217 -34.60 -19.53 11.43
CA SER A 217 -34.94 -20.36 12.61
C SER A 217 -36.44 -20.63 12.79
N GLY A 218 -37.33 -19.93 12.07
CA GLY A 218 -38.79 -20.09 12.16
C GLY A 218 -39.39 -21.24 11.33
N GLU A 219 -40.72 -21.39 11.40
CA GLU A 219 -41.50 -22.31 10.56
C GLU A 219 -41.57 -21.83 9.10
N LEU A 220 -41.49 -22.78 8.15
CA LEU A 220 -41.37 -22.60 6.69
C LEU A 220 -42.41 -21.62 6.07
N ARG A 221 -43.61 -21.52 6.65
CA ARG A 221 -44.69 -20.65 6.15
C ARG A 221 -44.43 -19.16 6.41
N SER A 222 -43.65 -18.82 7.43
CA SER A 222 -43.26 -17.43 7.75
C SER A 222 -42.06 -16.94 6.95
N THR A 223 -41.42 -17.83 6.18
CA THR A 223 -40.11 -17.62 5.59
C THR A 223 -40.18 -17.06 4.16
N GLN A 224 -41.32 -17.23 3.46
CA GLN A 224 -41.49 -16.79 2.06
C GLN A 224 -41.32 -15.29 1.83
N ALA A 225 -42.00 -14.46 2.63
CA ALA A 225 -41.84 -13.01 2.58
C ALA A 225 -40.48 -12.54 3.12
N LYS A 226 -39.80 -13.36 3.92
CA LYS A 226 -38.48 -13.06 4.48
C LYS A 226 -37.34 -13.34 3.50
N PHE A 227 -37.59 -13.95 2.33
CA PHE A 227 -36.54 -14.28 1.35
C PHE A 227 -35.94 -13.09 0.65
N GLU A 228 -36.78 -12.18 0.13
CA GLU A 228 -36.29 -11.00 -0.59
C GLU A 228 -35.45 -10.11 0.34
N SER A 229 -35.91 -9.92 1.58
CA SER A 229 -35.11 -9.24 2.61
C SER A 229 -33.81 -9.99 2.92
N SER A 230 -33.86 -11.32 3.07
CA SER A 230 -32.68 -12.12 3.38
C SER A 230 -31.61 -12.06 2.29
N GLN A 231 -31.97 -11.94 1.00
CA GLN A 231 -30.99 -11.75 -0.08
C GLN A 231 -30.17 -10.47 0.10
N SER A 232 -30.85 -9.36 0.40
CA SER A 232 -30.19 -8.07 0.60
C SER A 232 -29.25 -8.09 1.82
N LEU A 233 -29.66 -8.75 2.91
CA LEU A 233 -28.85 -8.94 4.11
C LEU A 233 -27.64 -9.85 3.86
N LEU A 234 -27.79 -10.91 3.06
CA LEU A 234 -26.67 -11.80 2.68
C LEU A 234 -25.64 -11.06 1.83
N LEU A 235 -26.07 -10.25 0.85
CA LEU A 235 -25.18 -9.39 0.07
C LEU A 235 -24.45 -8.37 0.94
N ALA A 236 -25.18 -7.71 1.85
CA ALA A 236 -24.61 -6.74 2.77
C ALA A 236 -23.57 -7.39 3.71
N LEU A 237 -23.88 -8.57 4.25
CA LEU A 237 -22.97 -9.30 5.13
C LEU A 237 -21.70 -9.74 4.39
N HIS A 238 -21.85 -10.27 3.17
CA HIS A 238 -20.72 -10.69 2.36
C HIS A 238 -19.81 -9.51 1.97
N LYS A 239 -20.39 -8.39 1.48
CA LYS A 239 -19.63 -7.17 1.15
C LYS A 239 -18.91 -6.59 2.35
N LEU A 240 -19.56 -6.61 3.51
CA LEU A 240 -18.99 -6.05 4.73
C LEU A 240 -17.88 -6.97 5.28
N SER A 241 -18.10 -8.28 5.33
CA SER A 241 -17.12 -9.26 5.82
C SER A 241 -17.40 -10.67 5.29
N PRO A 242 -16.63 -11.18 4.30
CA PRO A 242 -16.77 -12.54 3.79
C PRO A 242 -16.58 -13.62 4.86
N LYS A 243 -15.72 -13.36 5.85
CA LYS A 243 -15.48 -14.28 6.98
C LYS A 243 -16.70 -14.43 7.89
N ASP A 244 -17.34 -13.32 8.24
CA ASP A 244 -18.54 -13.34 9.09
C ASP A 244 -19.75 -13.88 8.32
N PHE A 245 -19.79 -13.69 7.01
CA PHE A 245 -20.75 -14.37 6.13
C PHE A 245 -20.64 -15.90 6.26
N VAL A 246 -19.46 -16.49 6.02
CA VAL A 246 -19.26 -17.95 6.13
C VAL A 246 -19.62 -18.45 7.53
N SER A 247 -19.20 -17.74 8.59
CA SER A 247 -19.50 -18.08 9.98
C SER A 247 -20.99 -18.05 10.30
N THR A 248 -21.72 -17.06 9.76
CA THR A 248 -23.17 -16.95 9.95
C THR A 248 -23.91 -18.09 9.23
N ILE A 249 -23.54 -18.41 7.99
CA ILE A 249 -24.13 -19.55 7.25
C ILE A 249 -23.86 -20.87 7.98
N ASP A 250 -22.64 -21.06 8.49
CA ASP A 250 -22.30 -22.24 9.31
C ASP A 250 -23.20 -22.34 10.54
N LYS A 251 -23.44 -21.24 11.26
CA LYS A 251 -24.34 -21.21 12.43
C LYS A 251 -25.77 -21.59 12.06
N VAL A 252 -26.31 -21.06 10.96
CA VAL A 252 -27.67 -21.39 10.50
C VAL A 252 -27.79 -22.88 10.19
N VAL A 253 -26.89 -23.42 9.38
CA VAL A 253 -26.90 -24.84 8.98
C VAL A 253 -26.68 -25.76 10.19
N LEU A 254 -25.72 -25.43 11.06
CA LEU A 254 -25.44 -26.22 12.26
C LEU A 254 -26.60 -26.22 13.26
N ALA A 255 -27.32 -25.11 13.42
CA ALA A 255 -28.49 -25.05 14.28
C ALA A 255 -29.56 -26.04 13.84
N ARG A 256 -29.82 -26.13 12.52
CA ARG A 256 -30.77 -27.09 11.93
C ARG A 256 -30.31 -28.54 12.07
N ILE A 257 -29.03 -28.81 11.78
CA ILE A 257 -28.46 -30.16 11.96
C ILE A 257 -28.58 -30.61 13.42
N ASN A 258 -28.26 -29.74 14.38
CA ASN A 258 -28.31 -30.08 15.80
C ASN A 258 -29.76 -30.29 16.29
N SER A 259 -30.70 -29.48 15.82
CA SER A 259 -32.14 -29.66 16.07
C SER A 259 -32.62 -31.04 15.61
N SER A 260 -32.37 -31.38 14.34
CA SER A 260 -32.75 -32.66 13.76
C SER A 260 -32.07 -33.86 14.47
N ASN A 261 -30.79 -33.75 14.80
CA ASN A 261 -30.07 -34.78 15.56
C ASN A 261 -30.68 -35.01 16.94
N GLN A 262 -30.96 -33.95 17.69
CA GLN A 262 -31.57 -34.08 19.01
C GLN A 262 -32.98 -34.68 18.92
N GLY A 263 -33.77 -34.30 17.91
CA GLY A 263 -35.08 -34.87 17.64
C GLY A 263 -35.00 -36.37 17.37
N LEU A 264 -34.16 -36.78 16.44
CA LEU A 264 -33.99 -38.18 16.04
C LEU A 264 -33.38 -39.03 17.15
N SER A 265 -32.32 -38.58 17.83
CA SER A 265 -31.68 -39.36 18.91
C SER A 265 -32.65 -39.61 20.08
N LYS A 266 -33.60 -38.70 20.36
CA LYS A 266 -34.67 -38.93 21.36
C LYS A 266 -35.64 -40.05 20.98
N THR A 267 -35.81 -40.34 19.69
CA THR A 267 -36.69 -41.43 19.23
C THR A 267 -36.08 -42.81 19.42
N ILE A 268 -34.76 -42.91 19.63
CA ILE A 268 -34.08 -44.18 19.90
C ILE A 268 -34.69 -44.86 21.14
N THR A 269 -35.06 -44.10 22.17
CA THR A 269 -35.71 -44.63 23.39
C THR A 269 -37.24 -44.70 23.29
N SER A 270 -37.85 -44.06 22.28
CA SER A 270 -39.30 -44.03 22.04
C SER A 270 -39.62 -44.04 20.55
N ILE A 271 -39.56 -45.24 19.95
CA ILE A 271 -39.62 -45.40 18.49
C ILE A 271 -40.95 -45.00 17.87
N LYS A 272 -42.03 -44.94 18.66
CA LYS A 272 -43.37 -44.50 18.21
C LYS A 272 -43.36 -43.08 17.65
N ASN A 273 -42.39 -42.26 18.05
CA ASN A 273 -42.25 -40.87 17.63
C ASN A 273 -41.26 -40.69 16.45
N ILE A 274 -40.77 -41.78 15.84
CA ILE A 274 -39.80 -41.67 14.74
C ILE A 274 -40.37 -40.91 13.54
N LYS A 275 -41.64 -41.14 13.20
CA LYS A 275 -42.30 -40.46 12.09
C LYS A 275 -42.33 -38.95 12.29
N THR A 276 -42.76 -38.48 13.47
CA THR A 276 -42.81 -37.05 13.77
C THR A 276 -41.42 -36.41 13.85
N ALA A 277 -40.41 -37.13 14.34
CA ALA A 277 -39.04 -36.64 14.32
C ALA A 277 -38.47 -36.55 12.89
N LEU A 278 -38.81 -37.49 12.01
CA LEU A 278 -38.44 -37.45 10.59
C LEU A 278 -39.14 -36.31 9.86
N GLU A 279 -40.41 -36.04 10.14
CA GLU A 279 -41.15 -34.89 9.60
C GLU A 279 -40.50 -33.56 10.00
N ASN A 280 -40.09 -33.42 11.27
CA ASN A 280 -39.35 -32.25 11.75
C ASN A 280 -37.97 -32.13 11.08
N ALA A 281 -37.25 -33.24 10.91
CA ALA A 281 -35.97 -33.26 10.21
C ALA A 281 -36.12 -32.88 8.73
N LEU A 282 -37.23 -33.26 8.10
CA LEU A 282 -37.55 -32.85 6.73
C LEU A 282 -37.86 -31.35 6.66
N GLN A 283 -38.56 -30.78 7.64
CA GLN A 283 -38.80 -29.34 7.71
C GLN A 283 -37.50 -28.54 7.90
N ASP A 284 -36.60 -29.03 8.75
CA ASP A 284 -35.25 -28.47 8.91
C ASP A 284 -34.46 -28.57 7.59
N ALA A 285 -34.54 -29.70 6.87
CA ALA A 285 -33.91 -29.89 5.57
C ALA A 285 -34.47 -28.95 4.50
N GLN A 286 -35.79 -28.74 4.46
CA GLN A 286 -36.43 -27.78 3.55
C GLN A 286 -35.95 -26.34 3.82
N THR A 287 -35.72 -25.99 5.09
CA THR A 287 -35.15 -24.68 5.46
C THR A 287 -33.72 -24.51 4.97
N VAL A 288 -32.92 -25.58 4.99
CA VAL A 288 -31.56 -25.60 4.43
C VAL A 288 -31.57 -25.52 2.90
N LEU A 289 -32.45 -26.29 2.23
CA LEU A 289 -32.63 -26.23 0.78
C LEU A 289 -33.01 -24.82 0.30
N LEU A 290 -33.85 -24.18 1.08
CA LEU A 290 -34.31 -22.83 0.83
C LEU A 290 -33.19 -21.79 1.00
N LEU A 291 -32.37 -21.91 2.04
CA LEU A 291 -31.13 -21.13 2.16
C LEU A 291 -30.21 -21.36 0.96
N GLU A 292 -30.05 -22.61 0.51
CA GLU A 292 -29.25 -22.96 -0.66
C GLU A 292 -29.77 -22.26 -1.93
N LYS A 293 -31.09 -22.28 -2.15
CA LYS A 293 -31.74 -21.56 -3.25
C LYS A 293 -31.50 -20.05 -3.16
N THR A 294 -31.65 -19.45 -1.97
CA THR A 294 -31.41 -18.02 -1.75
C THR A 294 -29.96 -17.64 -2.03
N LEU A 295 -28.99 -18.47 -1.61
CA LEU A 295 -27.58 -18.26 -1.89
C LEU A 295 -27.24 -18.41 -3.37
N ASN A 296 -27.94 -19.32 -4.07
CA ASN A 296 -27.73 -19.51 -5.50
C ASN A 296 -28.34 -18.39 -6.35
N SER A 297 -29.49 -17.84 -5.93
CA SER A 297 -30.14 -16.71 -6.60
C SER A 297 -29.42 -15.37 -6.35
N THR A 298 -28.58 -15.31 -5.32
CA THR A 298 -27.85 -14.10 -4.94
C THR A 298 -26.45 -14.14 -5.56
N SER A 299 -26.17 -13.21 -6.48
CA SER A 299 -24.89 -13.13 -7.20
C SER A 299 -24.08 -11.89 -6.83
N THR A 300 -22.77 -12.06 -6.71
CA THR A 300 -21.77 -10.99 -6.59
C THR A 300 -20.93 -10.96 -7.88
N GLY A 301 -21.53 -10.49 -8.97
CA GLY A 301 -20.87 -10.42 -10.27
C GLY A 301 -21.06 -11.71 -11.07
N THR A 302 -19.98 -12.49 -11.28
CA THR A 302 -20.00 -13.69 -12.14
C THR A 302 -20.31 -14.99 -11.41
N LEU A 303 -20.17 -15.02 -10.07
CA LEU A 303 -20.34 -16.22 -9.24
C LEU A 303 -21.49 -16.02 -8.23
N SER A 304 -22.22 -17.09 -7.93
CA SER A 304 -23.24 -17.07 -6.88
C SER A 304 -22.59 -17.15 -5.49
N LEU A 305 -23.23 -16.56 -4.48
CA LEU A 305 -22.75 -16.63 -3.09
C LEU A 305 -22.64 -18.09 -2.60
N LEU A 306 -23.47 -18.98 -3.15
CA LEU A 306 -23.39 -20.42 -2.87
C LEU A 306 -22.06 -21.00 -3.37
N SER A 307 -21.66 -20.71 -4.60
CA SER A 307 -20.41 -21.22 -5.18
C SER A 307 -19.18 -20.76 -4.39
N GLU A 308 -19.18 -19.50 -3.95
CA GLU A 308 -18.12 -18.95 -3.12
C GLU A 308 -18.08 -19.63 -1.74
N TYR A 309 -19.23 -19.83 -1.09
CA TYR A 309 -19.31 -20.55 0.18
C TYR A 309 -18.83 -22.00 0.04
N ILE A 310 -19.29 -22.72 -0.97
CA ILE A 310 -18.96 -24.14 -1.20
C ILE A 310 -17.47 -24.32 -1.51
N SER A 311 -16.81 -23.36 -2.16
CA SER A 311 -15.36 -23.41 -2.44
C SER A 311 -14.51 -23.59 -1.17
N HIS A 312 -15.03 -23.15 -0.01
CA HIS A 312 -14.39 -23.29 1.30
C HIS A 312 -14.80 -24.55 2.06
N LYS A 313 -15.63 -25.42 1.48
CA LYS A 313 -16.22 -26.59 2.12
C LYS A 313 -15.90 -27.87 1.34
N LYS A 314 -15.99 -29.00 2.05
CA LYS A 314 -15.75 -30.35 1.49
C LYS A 314 -16.98 -30.96 0.80
N HIS A 315 -18.14 -30.34 0.97
CA HIS A 315 -19.43 -30.86 0.50
C HIS A 315 -19.86 -30.13 -0.76
N ALA A 316 -20.52 -30.83 -1.69
CA ALA A 316 -20.95 -30.27 -2.96
C ALA A 316 -22.25 -29.45 -2.85
N SER A 317 -22.99 -29.58 -1.75
CA SER A 317 -24.19 -28.77 -1.44
C SER A 317 -24.44 -28.64 0.06
N LEU A 318 -25.31 -27.71 0.45
CA LEU A 318 -25.74 -27.57 1.86
C LEU A 318 -26.60 -28.76 2.27
N MET A 319 -27.43 -29.25 1.35
CA MET A 319 -28.24 -30.46 1.55
C MET A 319 -27.38 -31.70 1.81
N GLU A 320 -26.29 -31.87 1.07
CA GLU A 320 -25.38 -33.00 1.26
C GLU A 320 -24.73 -32.93 2.65
N MET A 321 -24.31 -31.73 3.07
CA MET A 321 -23.73 -31.46 4.38
C MET A 321 -24.74 -31.76 5.51
N PHE A 322 -25.99 -31.31 5.35
CA PHE A 322 -27.06 -31.55 6.32
C PHE A 322 -27.29 -33.05 6.52
N TRP A 323 -27.66 -33.76 5.46
CA TRP A 323 -28.00 -35.18 5.55
C TRP A 323 -26.80 -36.06 5.92
N SER A 324 -25.58 -35.72 5.46
CA SER A 324 -24.38 -36.48 5.86
C SER A 324 -24.08 -36.36 7.35
N ARG A 325 -24.32 -35.20 7.97
CA ARG A 325 -24.05 -35.03 9.40
C ARG A 325 -25.16 -35.60 10.26
N VAL A 326 -26.41 -35.45 9.82
CA VAL A 326 -27.57 -36.01 10.52
C VAL A 326 -27.52 -37.54 10.55
N SER A 327 -27.36 -38.16 9.38
CA SER A 327 -27.26 -39.63 9.26
C SER A 327 -26.10 -40.20 10.07
N LYS A 328 -24.89 -39.62 10.00
CA LYS A 328 -23.72 -40.10 10.74
C LYS A 328 -23.89 -40.02 12.26
N ALA A 329 -24.45 -38.92 12.76
CA ALA A 329 -24.72 -38.76 14.18
C ALA A 329 -25.79 -39.75 14.66
N PHE A 330 -26.90 -39.85 13.93
CA PHE A 330 -27.98 -40.77 14.26
C PHE A 330 -27.53 -42.24 14.17
N LYS A 331 -26.78 -42.63 13.12
CA LYS A 331 -26.19 -43.98 12.97
C LYS A 331 -25.39 -44.39 14.19
N ARG A 332 -24.46 -43.53 14.62
CA ARG A 332 -23.61 -43.79 15.79
C ARG A 332 -24.45 -44.02 17.05
N ASP A 333 -25.42 -43.16 17.30
CA ASP A 333 -26.28 -43.24 18.49
C ASP A 333 -27.20 -44.47 18.42
N PHE A 334 -27.72 -44.80 17.23
CA PHE A 334 -28.57 -45.95 16.94
C PHE A 334 -27.82 -47.27 17.13
N GLU A 335 -26.66 -47.43 16.48
CA GLU A 335 -25.82 -48.63 16.58
C GLU A 335 -25.34 -48.86 18.02
N THR A 336 -24.96 -47.80 18.74
CA THR A 336 -24.58 -47.90 20.16
C THR A 336 -25.73 -48.44 21.03
N SER A 337 -26.96 -47.96 20.80
CA SER A 337 -28.13 -48.43 21.55
C SER A 337 -28.53 -49.86 21.17
N TYR A 338 -28.43 -50.19 19.88
CA TYR A 338 -28.74 -51.52 19.33
C TYR A 338 -27.78 -52.60 19.84
N THR A 339 -26.47 -52.36 19.70
CA THR A 339 -25.41 -53.32 20.09
C THR A 339 -25.33 -53.57 21.59
N ARG A 340 -25.75 -52.62 22.43
CA ARG A 340 -25.86 -52.81 23.89
C ARG A 340 -26.85 -53.91 24.29
N GLY A 341 -27.79 -54.30 23.40
CA GLY A 341 -28.67 -55.45 23.62
C GLY A 341 -29.69 -55.29 24.77
N GLY A 342 -29.82 -54.10 25.35
CA GLY A 342 -30.78 -53.79 26.41
C GLY A 342 -32.23 -53.73 25.91
N PRO A 343 -33.20 -53.36 26.78
CA PRO A 343 -34.62 -53.27 26.41
C PRO A 343 -34.88 -52.38 25.19
N VAL A 344 -34.14 -51.27 25.08
CA VAL A 344 -34.21 -50.35 23.95
C VAL A 344 -33.73 -51.01 22.65
N GLY A 345 -32.56 -51.65 22.64
CA GLY A 345 -32.04 -52.37 21.47
C GLY A 345 -32.96 -53.48 20.97
N LYS A 346 -33.57 -54.24 21.90
CA LYS A 346 -34.59 -55.25 21.55
C LYS A 346 -35.85 -54.64 20.95
N SER A 347 -36.30 -53.49 21.47
CA SER A 347 -37.42 -52.74 20.91
C SER A 347 -37.12 -52.23 19.50
N LEU A 348 -35.90 -51.76 19.23
CA LEU A 348 -35.47 -51.35 17.89
C LEU A 348 -35.49 -52.53 16.90
N ALA A 349 -35.02 -53.71 17.31
CA ALA A 349 -35.08 -54.92 16.48
C ALA A 349 -36.53 -55.34 16.17
N ALA A 350 -37.41 -55.33 17.20
CA ALA A 350 -38.81 -55.69 17.06
C ALA A 350 -39.62 -54.73 16.17
N ASN A 351 -39.20 -53.46 16.10
CA ASN A 351 -39.85 -52.42 15.28
C ASN A 351 -39.10 -52.13 13.97
N SER A 352 -38.17 -52.99 13.54
CA SER A 352 -37.30 -52.79 12.38
C SER A 352 -38.06 -52.45 11.09
N THR A 353 -39.09 -53.22 10.76
CA THR A 353 -39.94 -52.99 9.57
C THR A 353 -40.68 -51.66 9.63
N SER A 354 -41.21 -51.29 10.80
CA SER A 354 -41.91 -50.03 11.02
C SER A 354 -40.98 -48.81 10.90
N ILE A 355 -39.73 -48.93 11.37
CA ILE A 355 -38.70 -47.89 11.23
C ILE A 355 -38.40 -47.64 9.75
N VAL A 356 -38.09 -48.70 9.00
CA VAL A 356 -37.75 -48.60 7.58
C VAL A 356 -38.94 -48.06 6.77
N GLN A 357 -40.15 -48.57 7.02
CA GLN A 357 -41.36 -48.06 6.38
C GLN A 357 -41.63 -46.59 6.71
N SER A 358 -41.42 -46.16 7.97
CA SER A 358 -41.60 -44.77 8.36
C SER A 358 -40.61 -43.83 7.64
N MET A 359 -39.35 -44.27 7.49
CA MET A 359 -38.35 -43.53 6.72
C MET A 359 -38.71 -43.45 5.24
N GLN A 360 -39.08 -44.57 4.62
CA GLN A 360 -39.49 -44.60 3.22
C GLN A 360 -40.73 -43.74 2.98
N GLN A 361 -41.77 -43.86 3.80
CA GLN A 361 -43.01 -43.09 3.65
C GLN A 361 -42.78 -41.58 3.81
N THR A 362 -42.01 -41.17 4.82
CA THR A 362 -41.82 -39.74 5.14
C THR A 362 -40.86 -39.06 4.17
N LEU A 363 -39.80 -39.76 3.75
CA LEU A 363 -38.80 -39.22 2.81
C LEU A 363 -39.17 -39.44 1.34
N SER A 364 -40.21 -40.21 1.01
CA SER A 364 -40.72 -40.27 -0.38
C SER A 364 -41.74 -39.17 -0.69
N THR A 365 -42.24 -38.47 0.34
CA THR A 365 -43.28 -37.43 0.19
C THR A 365 -42.79 -36.12 -0.43
N ASP A 366 -41.48 -35.80 -0.34
CA ASP A 366 -40.90 -34.57 -0.92
C ASP A 366 -39.59 -34.86 -1.69
N PRO A 367 -39.65 -35.05 -3.01
CA PRO A 367 -38.50 -35.48 -3.81
C PRO A 367 -37.36 -34.44 -3.84
N ALA A 368 -37.63 -33.15 -3.63
CA ALA A 368 -36.59 -32.12 -3.74
C ALA A 368 -35.65 -32.09 -2.53
N ALA A 369 -36.18 -32.27 -1.32
CA ALA A 369 -35.40 -32.24 -0.08
C ALA A 369 -34.96 -33.64 0.38
N ALA A 370 -35.72 -34.68 0.01
CA ALA A 370 -35.58 -36.00 0.61
C ALA A 370 -34.81 -37.01 -0.23
N ASN A 371 -34.67 -36.84 -1.55
CA ASN A 371 -33.97 -37.81 -2.42
C ASN A 371 -32.49 -38.03 -2.01
N GLN A 372 -31.78 -36.98 -1.59
CA GLN A 372 -30.40 -37.11 -1.07
C GLN A 372 -30.34 -37.59 0.40
N GLY A 373 -31.45 -37.46 1.13
CA GLY A 373 -31.55 -37.82 2.55
C GLY A 373 -31.94 -39.27 2.77
N LEU A 374 -32.79 -39.83 1.90
CA LEU A 374 -33.34 -41.18 2.02
C LEU A 374 -32.25 -42.24 2.06
N GLU A 375 -31.32 -42.25 1.10
CA GLU A 375 -30.23 -43.23 1.04
C GLU A 375 -29.35 -43.16 2.30
N LYS A 376 -28.98 -41.93 2.71
CA LYS A 376 -28.13 -41.72 3.90
C LYS A 376 -28.83 -42.10 5.21
N MET A 377 -30.13 -41.86 5.30
CA MET A 377 -30.92 -42.25 6.47
C MET A 377 -31.17 -43.76 6.50
N LEU A 378 -31.37 -44.42 5.36
CA LEU A 378 -31.46 -45.88 5.32
C LEU A 378 -30.12 -46.53 5.69
N ASP A 379 -28.98 -46.01 5.23
CA ASP A 379 -27.65 -46.48 5.67
C ASP A 379 -27.45 -46.33 7.19
N SER A 380 -28.07 -45.31 7.80
CA SER A 380 -27.98 -45.09 9.26
C SER A 380 -28.65 -46.17 10.10
N VAL A 381 -29.57 -46.95 9.53
CA VAL A 381 -30.28 -48.06 10.20
C VAL A 381 -29.97 -49.43 9.59
N SER A 382 -28.98 -49.53 8.70
CA SER A 382 -28.58 -50.76 8.00
C SER A 382 -28.16 -51.93 8.92
N ILE A 383 -27.87 -51.67 10.20
CA ILE A 383 -27.61 -52.72 11.19
C ILE A 383 -28.82 -53.65 11.42
N LEU A 384 -30.03 -53.19 11.11
CA LEU A 384 -31.26 -53.97 11.22
C LEU A 384 -31.31 -55.11 10.18
N ASP A 385 -30.79 -54.88 8.97
CA ASP A 385 -30.80 -55.87 7.88
C ASP A 385 -29.83 -57.03 8.14
N LYS A 386 -28.74 -56.78 8.89
CA LYS A 386 -27.71 -57.79 9.19
C LYS A 386 -28.21 -58.93 10.09
N THR A 387 -29.36 -58.77 10.75
CA THR A 387 -29.93 -59.79 11.66
C THR A 387 -31.07 -60.61 11.06
N GLY A 388 -31.54 -60.29 9.84
CA GLY A 388 -32.56 -61.08 9.13
C GLY A 388 -32.04 -62.33 8.39
N SER A 389 -30.74 -62.62 8.49
CA SER A 389 -30.07 -63.73 7.78
C SER A 389 -29.53 -64.82 8.73
N LYS A 390 -30.23 -65.06 9.85
CA LYS A 390 -29.97 -66.20 10.72
C LYS A 390 -31.25 -66.98 11.01
#